data_AF-A0A935ABT5-F1
#
_entry.id   AF-A0A935ABT5-F1
#
_cell.length_a   1.000
_cell.length_b   1.000
_cell.length_c   1.000
_cell.angle_alpha   90.00
_cell.angle_beta   90.00
_cell.angle_gamma   90.00
#
_symmetry.space_group_name_H-M   'P 1'
#
loop_
_entity.id
_entity.type
_entity.pdbx_description
1 polymer ?
#
loop_
_entity_poly.entity_id
_entity_poly.type
_entity_poly.pdbx_seq_one_letter_code
_entity_poly.pdbx_strand_id
1 'polypeptide(L)' 'MCEDPAIGESKAGDLAGIRVFKFKFNRQEYLVAYRPPTPIAPEQETNLELLIIDFYQVDSHENFYDELKRYLRAEG' A
#
# COMPACT_ATOMS: atom_id res chain seq x y z
N MET A 1 -0.09 10.14 0.27
CA MET A 1 -0.86 8.88 0.26
C MET A 1 -2.33 9.11 0.57
N CYS A 2 -2.69 9.82 1.64
CA CYS A 2 -4.10 10.15 1.87
C CYS A 2 -4.64 11.15 0.84
N GLU A 3 -3.84 12.15 0.46
CA GLU A 3 -4.22 13.11 -0.60
C GLU A 3 -4.18 12.49 -2.00
N ASP A 4 -3.16 11.67 -2.26
CA ASP A 4 -3.00 10.91 -3.50
C ASP A 4 -2.65 9.45 -3.17
N PRO A 5 -3.64 8.54 -3.18
CA PRO A 5 -3.42 7.11 -3.01
C PRO A 5 -2.74 6.45 -4.21
N ALA A 6 -2.66 7.11 -5.37
CA ALA A 6 -2.03 6.58 -6.57
C ALA A 6 -0.52 6.90 -6.64
N ILE A 7 0.04 7.63 -5.67
CA ILE A 7 1.44 8.06 -5.64
C ILE A 7 2.46 6.90 -5.66
N GLY A 8 2.10 5.72 -5.16
CA GLY A 8 2.92 4.52 -5.20
C GLY A 8 2.85 3.79 -6.54
N GLU A 9 3.95 3.14 -6.93
CA GLU A 9 4.05 2.36 -8.16
C GLU A 9 3.23 1.06 -8.03
N SER A 10 2.30 0.83 -8.96
CA SER A 10 1.51 -0.41 -9.03
C SER A 10 2.41 -1.61 -9.33
N LYS A 11 2.28 -2.68 -8.54
CA LYS A 11 3.00 -3.94 -8.75
C LYS A 11 2.15 -4.96 -9.48
N ALA A 12 2.83 -5.94 -10.09
CA ALA A 12 2.25 -7.01 -10.88
C ALA A 12 2.73 -8.39 -10.39
N GLY A 13 2.18 -9.47 -10.94
CA GLY A 13 2.51 -10.84 -10.55
C GLY A 13 2.10 -11.14 -9.10
N ASP A 14 3.00 -11.73 -8.32
CA ASP A 14 2.79 -12.08 -6.91
C ASP A 14 2.38 -10.90 -6.01
N LEU A 15 2.59 -9.67 -6.46
CA LEU A 15 2.26 -8.43 -5.73
C LEU A 15 1.14 -7.63 -6.42
N ALA A 16 0.36 -8.25 -7.31
CA ALA A 16 -0.76 -7.59 -7.96
C ALA A 16 -1.75 -7.02 -6.92
N GLY A 17 -2.20 -5.78 -7.15
CA GLY A 17 -3.08 -5.05 -6.22
C GLY A 17 -2.34 -4.28 -5.13
N ILE A 18 -1.03 -4.45 -4.98
CA ILE A 18 -0.20 -3.65 -4.08
C ILE A 18 0.43 -2.48 -4.83
N ARG A 19 0.48 -1.33 -4.17
CA ARG A 19 1.31 -0.18 -4.57
C ARG A 19 2.49 -0.04 -3.62
N VAL A 20 3.64 0.35 -4.17
CA VAL A 20 4.86 0.61 -3.38
C VAL A 20 5.31 2.04 -3.59
N PHE A 21 5.33 2.81 -2.51
CA PHE A 21 5.87 4.17 -2.51
C PHE A 21 7.26 4.18 -1.87
N LYS A 22 8.21 4.87 -2.50
CA LYS A 22 9.58 5.01 -2.00
C LYS A 22 9.79 6.44 -1.48
N PHE A 23 10.41 6.57 -0.31
CA PHE A 23 10.75 7.87 0.27
C PHE A 23 12.09 7.81 0.98
N LYS A 24 12.72 8.97 1.18
CA LYS A 24 13.98 9.06 1.93
C LYS A 24 13.73 9.63 3.30
N PHE A 25 14.29 8.98 4.32
CA PHE A 25 14.30 9.46 5.69
C PHE A 25 15.66 9.18 6.33
N ASN A 26 16.24 10.17 7.00
CA ASN A 26 17.56 10.07 7.65
C ASN A 26 18.67 9.45 6.76
N ARG A 27 18.79 9.92 5.52
CA ARG A 27 19.78 9.45 4.52
C ARG A 27 19.60 8.00 4.03
N GLN A 28 18.52 7.32 4.43
CA GLN A 28 18.16 5.97 4.00
C GLN A 28 16.89 6.00 3.14
N GLU A 29 16.80 5.13 2.14
CA GLU A 29 15.56 4.92 1.35
C GLU A 29 14.69 3.85 2.03
N TYR A 30 13.41 4.16 2.15
CA TYR A 30 12.36 3.33 2.71
C TYR A 30 11.27 3.11 1.66
N LEU A 31 10.57 1.98 1.81
CA LEU A 31 9.48 1.55 0.97
C LEU A 31 8.25 1.32 1.85
N VAL A 32 7.08 1.71 1.36
CA VAL A 32 5.78 1.42 1.96
C VAL A 32 4.96 0.62 0.98
N ALA A 33 4.53 -0.58 1.37
CA ALA A 33 3.56 -1.38 0.64
C ALA A 33 2.15 -1.14 1.17
N TYR A 34 1.21 -0.83 0.28
CA TYR A 34 -0.17 -0.59 0.63
C TYR A 34 -1.13 -1.05 -0.48
N ARG A 35 -2.36 -1.41 -0.12
CA ARG A 35 -3.46 -1.55 -1.09
C ARG A 35 -4.13 -0.18 -1.23
N PRO A 36 -4.34 0.34 -2.45
CA PRO A 36 -5.09 1.57 -2.65
C PRO A 36 -6.54 1.37 -2.18
N PRO A 37 -7.26 2.45 -1.84
CA PRO A 37 -8.66 2.38 -1.43
C PRO A 37 -9.50 1.66 -2.48
N THR A 38 -10.28 0.68 -2.04
CA THR A 38 -11.38 0.14 -2.83
C THR A 38 -12.51 1.17 -2.82
N PRO A 39 -13.24 1.39 -3.93
CA PRO A 39 -14.43 2.23 -3.91
C PRO A 39 -15.44 1.65 -2.94
N ILE A 40 -15.59 2.27 -1.77
CA ILE A 40 -16.66 1.95 -0.83
C ILE A 40 -17.86 2.75 -1.31
N ALA A 41 -18.89 2.07 -1.81
CA ALA A 41 -20.12 2.75 -2.16
C ALA A 41 -20.69 3.37 -0.87
N PRO A 42 -21.00 4.68 -0.84
CA PRO A 42 -21.53 5.29 0.36
C PRO A 42 -22.87 4.63 0.70
N GLU A 43 -22.92 4.02 1.88
CA GLU A 43 -24.16 3.54 2.48
C GLU A 43 -24.94 4.78 2.92
N GLN A 44 -25.87 5.21 2.06
CA GLN A 44 -26.99 6.12 2.33
C GLN A 44 -26.70 7.34 3.24
N GLU A 45 -26.79 8.52 2.62
CA GLU A 45 -27.16 9.80 3.27
C GLU A 45 -26.14 10.46 4.23
N THR A 46 -24.92 9.93 4.32
CA THR A 46 -23.81 10.65 4.97
C THR A 46 -22.79 11.07 3.91
N ASN A 47 -22.57 12.38 3.73
CA ASN A 47 -21.50 12.95 2.89
C ASN A 47 -20.10 12.70 3.51
N LEU A 48 -19.83 11.48 3.96
CA LEU A 48 -18.54 11.08 4.50
C LEU A 48 -17.78 10.32 3.41
N GLU A 49 -16.85 11.00 2.75
CA GLU A 49 -15.88 10.35 1.87
C GLU A 49 -14.89 9.57 2.75
N LEU A 50 -15.20 8.30 3.02
CA LEU A 50 -14.34 7.39 3.76
C LEU A 50 -13.24 6.85 2.84
N LEU A 51 -12.00 7.24 3.14
CA LEU A 51 -10.80 6.72 2.50
C LEU A 51 -10.16 5.67 3.42
N ILE A 52 -10.12 4.41 2.99
CA ILE A 52 -9.43 3.32 3.70
C ILE A 52 -8.21 2.91 2.89
N ILE A 53 -7.05 2.86 3.54
CA ILE A 53 -5.80 2.40 2.94
C ILE A 53 -5.21 1.33 3.84
N ASP A 54 -5.05 0.11 3.32
CA ASP A 54 -4.44 -1.00 4.06
C ASP A 54 -2.94 -0.96 3.87
N PHE A 55 -2.20 -0.77 4.96
CA PHE A 55 -0.73 -0.77 4.97
C PHE A 55 -0.20 -2.13 5.38
N TYR A 56 0.76 -2.65 4.62
CA TYR A 56 1.28 -4.02 4.78
C TYR A 56 2.68 -4.02 5.40
N GLN A 57 3.57 -3.18 4.89
CA GLN A 57 4.96 -3.16 5.32
C GLN A 57 5.59 -1.79 5.10
N VAL A 58 6.43 -1.38 6.04
CA VAL A 58 7.31 -0.20 5.94
C VAL A 58 8.72 -0.65 6.32
N ASP A 59 9.65 -0.65 5.37
CA ASP A 59 11.03 -1.08 5.63
C ASP A 59 12.02 -0.48 4.61
N SER A 60 13.32 -0.69 4.83
CA SER A 60 14.38 -0.45 3.86
C SER A 60 14.27 -1.38 2.64
N HIS A 61 15.13 -1.20 1.63
CA HIS A 61 15.08 -2.01 0.40
C HIS A 61 15.47 -3.48 0.61
N GLU A 62 16.27 -3.78 1.65
CA GLU A 62 16.80 -5.11 1.88
C GLU A 62 15.66 -6.08 2.24
N ASN A 63 15.54 -7.19 1.50
CA ASN A 63 14.53 -8.25 1.67
C ASN A 63 13.04 -7.83 1.58
N PHE A 64 12.74 -6.54 1.41
CA PHE A 64 11.37 -5.99 1.40
C PHE A 64 10.38 -6.78 0.54
N TYR A 65 10.73 -7.05 -0.73
CA TYR A 65 9.80 -7.71 -1.65
C TYR A 65 9.60 -9.19 -1.32
N ASP A 66 10.62 -9.88 -0.80
CA ASP A 66 10.53 -11.30 -0.48
C ASP A 66 9.71 -11.50 0.79
N GLU A 67 9.91 -10.65 1.79
CA GLU A 67 9.10 -10.64 3.01
C GLU A 67 7.65 -10.26 2.74
N LEU A 68 7.42 -9.23 1.93
CA LEU A 68 6.07 -8.82 1.53
C LEU A 68 5.34 -9.95 0.80
N LYS A 69 5.99 -10.62 -0.17
CA LYS A 69 5.40 -11.78 -0.86
C LYS A 69 5.10 -12.91 0.12
N ARG A 70 6.00 -13.19 1.05
CA ARG A 70 5.81 -14.22 2.08
C ARG A 70 4.61 -13.90 2.96
N TYR A 71 4.46 -12.65 3.38
CA TYR A 71 3.32 -12.18 4.16
C TYR A 71 2.00 -12.36 3.38
N LEU A 72 1.93 -11.85 2.15
CA LEU A 72 0.71 -11.90 1.34
C LEU A 72 0.29 -13.34 0.98
N ARG A 73 1.25 -14.26 0.82
CA ARG A 73 0.96 -15.69 0.63
C ARG A 73 0.41 -16.38 1.87
N ALA A 74 0.67 -15.83 3.07
CA ALA A 74 0.15 -16.35 4.33
C ALA A 74 -1.17 -15.69 4.76
N GLU A 75 -1.52 -14.54 4.17
CA GLU A 75 -2.79 -13.83 4.36
C GLU A 75 -3.97 -14.56 3.66
N GLY A 76 -3.69 -15.26 2.56
CA GLY A 76 -4.66 -16.06 1.79
C GLY A 76 -4.73 -17.52 2.21
#